data_AF-A0A2S9WYN1-F1
#
_entry.id   AF-A0A2S9WYN1-F1
#
_cell.length_a   1.000
_cell.length_b   1.000
_cell.length_c   1.000
_cell.angle_alpha   90.00
_cell.angle_beta   90.00
_cell.angle_gamma   90.00
#
_symmetry.space_group_name_H-M   'P 1'
#
loop_
_entity.id
_entity.type
_entity.pdbx_description
1 polymer ?
#
loop_
_entity_poly.entity_id
_entity_poly.type
_entity_poly.pdbx_seq_one_letter_code
_entity_poly.pdbx_strand_id
1 'polypeptide(L)'
;MASKRSASQRIAQQLVQPGVDAMQAIHQGEIDMTMLVNLHMLTRLAERARQRKMVAPAPGALDAVVHPIAATFYDDDPVSIDPQALEQAERWIRTLRDQLGRASVANLQGLIEELIQVADQQDARAECSETTSPAEE
;
A
#
# COMPACT_ATOMS: atom_id res chain seq x y z
N MET A 1 10.20 30.85 5.32
CA MET A 1 8.88 30.61 5.94
C MET A 1 8.60 29.12 5.89
N ALA A 2 8.67 28.41 7.02
CA ALA A 2 8.35 26.99 7.04
C ALA A 2 6.83 26.84 6.87
N SER A 3 6.38 26.44 5.69
CA SER A 3 4.97 26.13 5.44
C SER A 3 4.50 25.16 6.51
N LYS A 4 3.60 25.61 7.41
CA LYS A 4 2.89 24.74 8.35
C LYS A 4 2.14 23.71 7.52
N ARG A 5 2.73 22.54 7.28
CA ARG A 5 2.01 21.41 6.67
C ARG A 5 0.80 21.13 7.56
N SER A 6 -0.39 21.21 6.99
CA SER A 6 -1.64 20.93 7.71
C SER A 6 -1.57 19.55 8.35
N ALA A 7 -2.32 19.34 9.44
CA ALA A 7 -2.34 18.05 10.13
C ALA A 7 -2.73 16.90 9.17
N SER A 8 -3.66 17.14 8.25
CA SER A 8 -4.04 16.20 7.19
C SER A 8 -2.86 15.81 6.30
N GLN A 9 -2.04 16.77 5.89
CA GLN A 9 -0.87 16.50 5.05
C GLN A 9 0.16 15.63 5.77
N ARG A 10 0.34 15.83 7.08
CA ARG A 10 1.24 15.00 7.89
C ARG A 10 0.73 13.56 8.00
N ILE A 11 -0.56 13.37 8.26
CA ILE A 11 -1.18 12.04 8.30
C ILE A 11 -1.06 11.35 6.94
N ALA A 12 -1.42 12.04 5.85
CA ALA A 12 -1.32 11.49 4.50
C ALA A 12 0.13 11.12 4.14
N GLN A 13 1.12 11.91 4.57
CA GLN A 13 2.52 11.57 4.39
C GLN A 13 2.88 10.29 5.15
N GLN A 14 2.48 10.16 6.42
CA GLN A 14 2.76 8.97 7.22
C GLN A 14 2.10 7.72 6.66
N LEU A 15 0.86 7.82 6.14
CA LEU A 15 0.14 6.68 5.57
C LEU A 15 0.79 6.14 4.28
N VAL A 16 1.41 7.02 3.50
CA VAL A 16 1.96 6.67 2.20
C VAL A 16 3.47 6.36 2.26
N GLN A 17 4.15 6.79 3.33
CA GLN A 17 5.61 6.65 3.48
C GLN A 17 6.13 5.20 3.27
N PRO A 18 5.50 4.14 3.80
CA PRO A 18 6.00 2.77 3.60
C PRO A 18 6.10 2.37 2.13
N GLY A 19 5.18 2.81 1.28
CA GLY A 19 5.25 2.51 -0.16
C GLY A 19 6.23 3.43 -0.92
N VAL A 20 6.50 4.64 -0.40
CA VAL A 20 7.60 5.48 -0.92
C VAL A 20 8.94 4.80 -0.65
N ASP A 21 9.13 4.31 0.57
CA ASP A 21 10.35 3.62 0.97
C ASP A 21 10.53 2.31 0.16
N ALA A 22 9.44 1.57 -0.05
CA ALA A 22 9.43 0.37 -0.90
C ALA A 22 9.86 0.67 -2.34
N MET A 23 9.32 1.73 -2.98
CA MET A 23 9.74 2.13 -4.32
C MET A 23 11.22 2.52 -4.37
N GLN A 24 11.71 3.23 -3.36
CA GLN A 24 13.11 3.63 -3.29
C GLN A 24 14.05 2.41 -3.14
N ALA A 25 13.63 1.38 -2.42
CA ALA A 25 14.39 0.13 -2.28
C ALA A 25 14.38 -0.69 -3.57
N ILE A 26 13.23 -0.78 -4.25
CA ILE A 26 13.11 -1.41 -5.59
C ILE A 26 14.05 -0.72 -6.60
N HIS A 27 14.15 0.61 -6.55
CA HIS A 27 15.12 1.36 -7.38
C HIS A 27 16.59 1.01 -7.11
N GLN A 28 16.91 0.56 -5.90
CA GLN A 28 18.25 0.11 -5.51
C GLN A 28 18.48 -1.39 -5.80
N GLY A 29 17.49 -2.08 -6.35
CA GLY A 29 17.53 -3.53 -6.58
C GLY A 29 17.33 -4.35 -5.31
N GLU A 30 16.90 -3.72 -4.21
CA GLU A 30 16.51 -4.41 -3.00
C GLU A 30 15.04 -4.78 -3.15
N ILE A 31 14.77 -6.08 -3.26
CA ILE A 31 13.42 -6.62 -3.41
C ILE A 31 13.20 -7.64 -2.30
N ASP A 32 12.21 -7.37 -1.44
CA ASP A 32 11.74 -8.30 -0.43
C ASP A 32 10.20 -8.34 -0.38
N MET A 33 9.68 -9.31 0.39
CA MET A 33 8.24 -9.49 0.54
C MET A 33 7.56 -8.33 1.29
N THR A 34 8.27 -7.66 2.20
CA THR A 34 7.75 -6.51 2.95
C THR A 34 7.42 -5.35 2.01
N MET A 35 8.24 -5.12 0.99
CA MET A 35 8.01 -4.09 -0.03
C MET A 35 6.74 -4.37 -0.83
N LEU A 36 6.51 -5.63 -1.23
CA LEU A 36 5.28 -6.04 -1.90
C LEU A 36 4.04 -5.79 -1.03
N VAL A 37 4.11 -6.17 0.25
CA VAL A 37 3.03 -5.92 1.21
C VAL A 37 2.75 -4.42 1.33
N ASN A 38 3.79 -3.59 1.45
CA ASN A 38 3.64 -2.13 1.55
C ASN A 38 2.99 -1.51 0.31
N LEU A 39 3.38 -1.94 -0.90
CA LEU A 39 2.76 -1.48 -2.15
C LEU A 39 1.30 -1.93 -2.24
N HIS A 40 1.00 -3.17 -1.88
CA HIS A 40 -0.37 -3.68 -1.87
C HIS A 40 -1.26 -2.95 -0.84
N MET A 41 -0.69 -2.59 0.31
CA MET A 41 -1.37 -1.75 1.30
C MET A 41 -1.75 -0.39 0.75
N LEU A 42 -0.91 0.24 -0.09
CA LEU A 42 -1.28 1.52 -0.73
C LEU A 42 -2.44 1.36 -1.71
N THR A 43 -2.47 0.28 -2.48
CA THR A 43 -3.60 -0.06 -3.35
C THR A 43 -4.90 -0.16 -2.54
N ARG A 44 -4.88 -0.92 -1.44
CA ARG A 44 -6.02 -1.04 -0.51
C ARG A 44 -6.41 0.29 0.13
N LEU A 45 -5.43 1.10 0.53
CA LEU A 45 -5.67 2.44 1.06
C LEU A 45 -6.43 3.31 0.06
N ALA A 46 -6.04 3.29 -1.22
CA ALA A 46 -6.73 4.01 -2.28
C ALA A 46 -8.16 3.49 -2.51
N GLU A 47 -8.37 2.18 -2.50
CA GLU A 47 -9.70 1.56 -2.59
C GLU A 47 -10.62 2.01 -1.48
N ARG A 48 -10.17 1.89 -0.22
CA ARG A 48 -10.95 2.27 0.96
C ARG A 48 -11.26 3.76 0.98
N ALA A 49 -10.29 4.61 0.63
CA ALA A 49 -10.51 6.04 0.49
C ALA A 49 -11.64 6.33 -0.52
N ARG A 50 -11.64 5.67 -1.68
CA ARG A 50 -12.69 5.82 -2.70
C ARG A 50 -14.05 5.30 -2.22
N GLN A 51 -14.08 4.16 -1.50
CA GLN A 51 -15.32 3.63 -0.91
C GLN A 51 -15.95 4.63 0.08
N ARG A 52 -15.12 5.37 0.83
CA ARG A 52 -15.53 6.49 1.69
C ARG A 52 -15.83 7.79 0.93
N LYS A 53 -15.92 7.74 -0.41
CA LYS A 53 -16.14 8.89 -1.31
C LYS A 53 -15.05 9.97 -1.20
N MET A 54 -13.86 9.61 -0.73
CA MET A 54 -12.70 10.49 -0.76
C MET A 54 -12.08 10.49 -2.15
N VAL A 55 -11.38 11.58 -2.49
CA VAL A 55 -10.60 11.66 -3.72
C VAL A 55 -9.32 10.84 -3.52
N ALA A 56 -9.15 9.79 -4.32
CA ALA A 56 -7.95 8.96 -4.40
C ALA A 56 -7.80 8.42 -5.83
N PRO A 57 -6.58 8.16 -6.33
CA PRO A 57 -6.35 7.64 -7.67
C PRO A 57 -6.90 6.21 -7.81
N ALA A 58 -7.06 5.73 -9.04
CA ALA A 58 -7.57 4.38 -9.29
C ALA A 58 -6.58 3.31 -8.80
N PRO A 59 -7.03 2.24 -8.13
CA PRO A 59 -6.17 1.33 -7.37
C PRO A 59 -5.21 0.44 -8.18
N GLY A 60 -5.46 0.16 -9.46
CA GLY A 60 -4.64 -0.79 -10.24
C GLY A 60 -3.32 -0.25 -10.83
N ALA A 61 -2.87 0.95 -10.47
CA ALA A 61 -1.68 1.53 -11.11
C ALA A 61 -0.35 0.92 -10.63
N LEU A 62 -0.33 0.26 -9.47
CA LEU A 62 0.86 -0.41 -8.94
C LEU A 62 1.03 -1.84 -9.45
N ASP A 63 0.00 -2.41 -10.08
CA ASP A 63 -0.02 -3.83 -10.51
C ASP A 63 1.11 -4.14 -11.50
N ALA A 64 1.46 -3.18 -12.36
CA ALA A 64 2.55 -3.30 -13.32
C ALA A 64 3.95 -3.41 -12.66
N VAL A 65 4.08 -3.02 -11.39
CA VAL A 65 5.31 -3.16 -10.59
C VAL A 65 5.20 -4.35 -9.63
N VAL A 66 4.04 -4.53 -9.01
CA VAL A 66 3.79 -5.60 -8.03
C VAL A 66 3.82 -6.98 -8.68
N HIS A 67 3.20 -7.18 -9.85
CA HIS A 67 3.14 -8.51 -10.46
C HIS A 67 4.51 -9.05 -10.89
N PRO A 68 5.39 -8.28 -11.58
CA PRO A 68 6.73 -8.76 -11.89
C PRO A 68 7.50 -9.10 -10.62
N ILE A 69 7.51 -8.21 -9.62
CA ILE A 69 8.23 -8.44 -8.37
C ILE A 69 7.68 -9.69 -7.64
N ALA A 70 6.37 -9.91 -7.64
CA ALA A 70 5.81 -11.11 -7.04
C ALA A 70 6.30 -12.39 -7.73
N ALA A 71 6.44 -12.37 -9.06
CA ALA A 71 6.89 -13.53 -9.83
C ALA A 71 8.33 -13.98 -9.47
N THR A 72 9.22 -13.06 -9.07
CA THR A 72 10.59 -13.44 -8.66
C THR A 72 10.63 -14.37 -7.46
N PHE A 73 9.63 -14.28 -6.58
CA PHE A 73 9.56 -15.12 -5.39
C PHE A 73 9.06 -16.54 -5.69
N TYR A 74 8.52 -16.78 -6.88
CA TYR A 74 8.00 -18.09 -7.30
C TYR A 74 8.90 -18.79 -8.32
N ASP A 75 9.47 -18.03 -9.27
CA ASP A 75 10.12 -18.59 -10.46
C ASP A 75 11.66 -18.49 -10.43
N ASP A 76 12.25 -17.90 -9.38
CA ASP A 76 13.70 -17.67 -9.21
C ASP A 76 14.37 -16.90 -10.38
N ASP A 77 13.56 -16.28 -11.23
CA ASP A 77 13.98 -15.54 -12.42
C ASP A 77 14.30 -14.07 -12.08
N PRO A 78 15.36 -13.50 -12.67
CA PRO A 78 15.69 -12.10 -12.48
C PRO A 78 14.62 -11.20 -13.10
N VAL A 79 13.99 -10.36 -12.27
CA VAL A 79 12.99 -9.40 -12.74
C VAL A 79 13.62 -8.23 -13.47
N SER A 80 13.02 -7.90 -14.60
CA SER A 80 13.18 -6.60 -15.24
C SER A 80 11.88 -5.85 -15.11
N ILE A 81 11.90 -4.74 -14.35
CA ILE A 81 10.75 -3.83 -14.25
C ILE A 81 10.97 -2.72 -15.27
N ASP A 82 9.95 -2.43 -16.08
CA ASP A 82 9.98 -1.30 -16.99
C ASP A 82 10.19 0.01 -16.20
N PRO A 83 11.23 0.81 -16.51
CA PRO A 83 11.45 2.10 -15.88
C PRO A 83 10.23 3.02 -15.96
N GLN A 84 9.45 2.94 -17.05
CA GLN A 84 8.21 3.72 -17.17
C GLN A 84 7.14 3.28 -16.17
N ALA A 85 7.05 1.98 -15.87
CA ALA A 85 6.14 1.47 -14.86
C ALA A 85 6.53 1.96 -13.46
N LEU A 86 7.83 2.01 -13.15
CA LEU A 86 8.34 2.58 -11.90
C LEU A 86 8.00 4.07 -11.77
N GLU A 87 8.24 4.87 -12.81
CA GLU A 87 7.89 6.29 -12.80
C GLU A 87 6.37 6.53 -12.63
N GLN A 88 5.55 5.70 -13.27
CA GLN A 88 4.10 5.76 -13.14
C GLN A 88 3.64 5.40 -11.72
N ALA A 89 4.23 4.35 -11.13
CA ALA A 89 3.97 3.95 -9.75
C ALA A 89 4.34 5.08 -8.78
N GLU A 90 5.53 5.68 -8.91
CA GLU A 90 5.91 6.82 -8.08
C GLU A 90 4.94 8.00 -8.21
N ARG A 91 4.55 8.34 -9.44
CA ARG A 91 3.61 9.43 -9.69
C ARG A 91 2.26 9.13 -9.06
N TRP A 92 1.82 7.87 -9.13
CA TRP A 92 0.59 7.43 -8.48
C TRP A 92 0.66 7.56 -6.96
N ILE A 93 1.75 7.13 -6.33
CA ILE A 93 1.97 7.24 -4.87
C ILE A 93 1.97 8.71 -4.43
N ARG A 94 2.65 9.59 -5.17
CA ARG A 94 2.63 11.03 -4.92
C ARG A 94 1.22 11.61 -5.04
N THR A 95 0.47 11.18 -6.06
CA THR A 95 -0.92 11.60 -6.28
C THR A 95 -1.82 11.16 -5.14
N LEU A 96 -1.68 9.92 -4.67
CA LEU A 96 -2.42 9.39 -3.52
C LEU A 96 -2.16 10.25 -2.28
N ARG A 97 -0.89 10.48 -1.94
CA ARG A 97 -0.51 11.34 -0.80
C ARG A 97 -1.13 12.73 -0.90
N ASP A 98 -1.05 13.36 -2.06
CA ASP A 98 -1.52 14.73 -2.24
C ASP A 98 -3.05 14.83 -2.20
N GLN A 99 -3.76 13.80 -2.70
CA GLN A 99 -5.22 13.74 -2.63
C GLN A 99 -5.71 13.44 -1.21
N LEU A 100 -5.08 12.50 -0.50
CA LEU A 100 -5.35 12.25 0.92
C LEU A 100 -5.03 13.47 1.79
N GLY A 101 -3.95 14.19 1.50
CA GLY A 101 -3.56 15.38 2.25
C GLY A 101 -4.58 16.54 2.19
N ARG A 102 -5.43 16.54 1.16
CA ARG A 102 -6.55 17.48 1.00
C ARG A 102 -7.82 17.06 1.77
N ALA A 103 -7.89 15.83 2.24
CA ALA A 103 -9.02 15.36 3.04
C ALA A 103 -9.00 15.97 4.45
N SER A 104 -10.15 15.95 5.13
CA SER A 104 -10.23 16.34 6.54
C SER A 104 -9.49 15.32 7.41
N VAL A 105 -8.98 15.79 8.56
CA VAL A 105 -8.34 14.90 9.55
C VAL A 105 -9.29 13.78 9.99
N ALA A 106 -10.57 14.10 10.22
CA ALA A 106 -11.58 13.11 10.61
C ALA A 106 -11.77 12.01 9.54
N ASN A 107 -11.75 12.37 8.26
CA ASN A 107 -11.85 11.36 7.19
C ASN A 107 -10.63 10.46 7.14
N LEU A 108 -9.43 11.02 7.34
CA LEU A 108 -8.19 10.26 7.39
C LEU A 108 -8.13 9.34 8.62
N GLN A 109 -8.61 9.81 9.78
CA GLN A 109 -8.69 8.97 10.98
C GLN A 109 -9.67 7.80 10.79
N GLY A 110 -10.87 8.05 10.26
CA GLY A 110 -11.81 6.97 9.97
C GLY A 110 -11.29 5.97 8.93
N LEU A 111 -10.47 6.43 7.97
CA LEU A 111 -9.79 5.54 7.02
C LEU A 111 -8.74 4.66 7.72
N ILE A 112 -7.99 5.21 8.67
CA ILE A 112 -7.01 4.46 9.47
C ILE A 112 -7.72 3.40 10.32
N GLU A 113 -8.80 3.77 11.00
CA GLU A 113 -9.60 2.85 11.82
C GLU A 113 -10.15 1.69 11.00
N GLU A 114 -10.66 1.94 9.79
CA GLU A 114 -11.10 0.87 8.89
C GLU A 114 -9.96 -0.07 8.47
N LEU A 115 -8.77 0.46 8.18
CA LEU A 115 -7.63 -0.35 7.80
C LEU A 115 -7.15 -1.23 8.96
N ILE A 116 -7.14 -0.71 10.19
CA ILE A 116 -6.83 -1.48 11.41
C ILE A 116 -7.86 -2.59 11.59
N GLN A 117 -9.15 -2.29 11.50
CA GLN A 117 -10.20 -3.31 11.63
C GLN A 117 -10.11 -4.41 10.57
N VAL A 118 -9.73 -4.08 9.35
CA VAL A 118 -9.52 -5.08 8.28
C VAL A 118 -8.30 -5.95 8.57
N ALA A 119 -7.22 -5.37 9.10
CA ALA A 119 -6.04 -6.13 9.51
C ALA A 119 -6.39 -7.10 10.65
N ASP A 120 -7.04 -6.61 11.71
CA ASP A 120 -7.46 -7.43 12.85
C ASP A 120 -8.38 -8.60 12.43
N GLN A 121 -9.29 -8.36 11.48
CA GLN A 121 -10.15 -9.41 10.93
C GLN A 121 -9.41 -10.45 10.09
N GLN A 122 -8.30 -10.06 9.44
CA GLN A 122 -7.46 -10.98 8.68
C GLN A 122 -6.63 -11.86 9.62
N ASP A 123 -6.08 -11.27 10.68
CA ASP A 123 -5.31 -11.98 11.71
C ASP A 123 -6.20 -13.01 12.44
N ALA A 124 -7.39 -12.59 12.90
CA ALA A 124 -8.33 -13.50 13.57
C ALA A 124 -8.79 -14.67 12.68
N ARG A 125 -8.87 -14.45 11.36
CA ARG A 125 -9.19 -15.50 10.37
C ARG A 125 -8.03 -16.45 10.14
N ALA A 126 -6.79 -15.96 10.14
CA ALA A 126 -5.60 -16.80 10.04
C ALA A 126 -5.50 -17.74 11.27
N GLU A 127 -5.71 -17.21 12.48
CA GLU A 127 -5.68 -17.98 13.73
C GLU A 127 -6.77 -19.08 13.80
N CYS A 128 -7.97 -18.79 13.27
CA CYS A 128 -9.05 -19.77 13.17
C CYS A 128 -8.80 -20.85 12.10
N SER A 129 -7.98 -20.56 11.09
CA SER A 129 -7.63 -21.51 10.02
C SER A 129 -6.53 -22.48 10.46
N GLU A 130 -5.61 -22.07 11.34
CA GLU A 130 -4.58 -22.96 11.93
C GLU A 130 -5.13 -23.97 12.95
N THR A 131 -6.25 -23.64 13.60
CA THR A 131 -6.91 -24.54 14.58
C THR A 131 -7.79 -25.61 13.95
N THR A 132 -7.93 -25.62 12.61
CA THR A 132 -8.67 -26.62 11.84
C THR A 132 -7.74 -27.47 10.97
N SER A 133 -6.64 -27.97 11.54
CA SER A 133 -5.96 -29.15 10.98
C SER A 133 -6.75 -30.39 11.39
N PRO A 134 -7.33 -31.19 10.46
CA PRO A 134 -8.01 -32.41 10.84
C PRO A 134 -6.97 -33.37 11.42
N ALA A 135 -7.20 -33.79 12.66
CA ALA A 135 -6.50 -34.94 13.21
C ALA A 135 -6.77 -36.13 12.27
N GLU A 136 -5.75 -36.55 11.54
CA GLU A 136 -5.78 -37.76 10.74
C GLU A 136 -6.09 -38.96 11.66
N GLU A 137 -7.19 -39.67 11.34
CA GLU A 137 -7.57 -40.97 11.92
C GLU A 137 -6.63 -42.09 11.45
#